data_AF-A0A3B0FIJ2-F1
#
_entry.id   AF-A0A3B0FIJ2-F1
#
_cell.length_a   1.000
_cell.length_b   1.000
_cell.length_c   1.000
_cell.angle_alpha   90.00
_cell.angle_beta   90.00
_cell.angle_gamma   90.00
#
_symmetry.space_group_name_H-M   'P 1'
#
loop_
_entity.id
_entity.type
_entity.pdbx_description
1 polymer ?
#
loop_
_entity_poly.entity_id
_entity_poly.type
_entity_poly.pdbx_seq_one_letter_code
_entity_poly.pdbx_strand_id
1 'polypeptide(L)'
;MSGSPDTVRSVQPGWEANKAATRNAIVETAMNLVRVKGPGRFTVDDIAAGAGVSRRTFFNYFPSREAALVVSIEDFLDHAADQFLARPAEEPLVESMYEVLIALADPIHLAAMAEVYGLAGTDAQMNRFQLQGWQNCADRLVTAISQRPGADHDPLYASALVGSVLSSGKAALAQWYRRTGGDVTEQSLTLLRQLLVDVIGYLRHGFTR
;
A
#
# COMPACT_ATOMS: atom_id res chain seq x y z
N MET A 1 -52.35 -3.63 -15.36
CA MET A 1 -50.97 -4.13 -15.52
C MET A 1 -50.15 -3.07 -16.22
N SER A 2 -48.87 -2.98 -15.85
CA SER A 2 -47.82 -2.06 -16.34
C SER A 2 -47.94 -0.63 -15.79
N GLY A 3 -46.98 -0.08 -15.06
CA GLY A 3 -45.68 -0.55 -14.59
C GLY A 3 -44.99 0.68 -13.98
N SER A 4 -44.57 0.58 -12.72
CA SER A 4 -43.87 1.64 -11.99
C SER A 4 -42.53 1.98 -12.69
N PRO A 5 -42.13 3.26 -12.80
CA PRO A 5 -40.78 3.59 -13.18
C PRO A 5 -39.87 3.42 -11.96
N ASP A 6 -38.89 2.53 -12.08
CA ASP A 6 -37.76 2.40 -11.17
C ASP A 6 -37.02 3.73 -11.02
N THR A 7 -37.09 4.31 -9.82
CA THR A 7 -36.21 5.42 -9.41
C THR A 7 -34.80 4.90 -9.23
N VAL A 8 -33.97 5.05 -10.26
CA VAL A 8 -32.51 5.00 -10.12
C VAL A 8 -32.12 6.15 -9.18
N ARG A 9 -31.74 5.79 -7.96
CA ARG A 9 -31.32 6.71 -6.91
C ARG A 9 -29.97 7.33 -7.29
N SER A 10 -30.01 8.48 -7.95
CA SER A 10 -28.83 9.29 -8.27
C SER A 10 -28.15 9.72 -6.97
N VAL A 11 -26.98 9.15 -6.67
CA VAL A 11 -26.14 9.57 -5.55
C VAL A 11 -25.63 10.98 -5.85
N GLN A 12 -25.93 11.95 -4.98
CA GLN A 12 -25.52 13.34 -5.19
C GLN A 12 -23.99 13.49 -4.98
N PRO A 13 -23.27 14.25 -5.84
CA PRO A 13 -21.81 14.40 -5.80
C PRO A 13 -21.23 14.82 -4.44
N GLY A 14 -21.97 15.64 -3.68
CA GLY A 14 -21.55 16.10 -2.35
C GLY A 14 -21.54 14.99 -1.28
N TRP A 15 -22.35 13.94 -1.43
CA TRP A 15 -22.37 12.82 -0.49
C TRP A 15 -21.14 11.92 -0.67
N GLU A 16 -20.72 11.66 -1.90
CA GLU A 16 -19.52 10.87 -2.20
C GLU A 16 -18.26 11.59 -1.75
N ALA A 17 -18.16 12.90 -2.01
CA ALA A 17 -17.06 13.72 -1.52
C ALA A 17 -16.99 13.75 0.02
N ASN A 18 -18.14 13.91 0.69
CA ASN A 18 -18.20 13.89 2.15
C ASN A 18 -17.86 12.49 2.73
N LYS A 19 -18.25 11.43 2.02
CA LYS A 19 -17.92 10.04 2.38
C LYS A 19 -16.41 9.78 2.26
N ALA A 20 -15.78 10.21 1.18
CA ALA A 20 -14.34 10.09 0.98
C ALA A 20 -13.56 10.92 2.01
N ALA A 21 -13.97 12.16 2.26
CA ALA A 21 -13.36 13.01 3.27
C ALA A 21 -13.43 12.38 4.67
N THR A 22 -14.58 11.82 5.04
CA THR A 22 -14.74 11.11 6.32
C THR A 22 -13.84 9.88 6.41
N ARG A 23 -13.77 9.08 5.34
CA ARG A 23 -12.88 7.90 5.28
C ARG A 23 -11.42 8.31 5.48
N ASN A 24 -10.97 9.36 4.80
CA ASN A 24 -9.60 9.85 4.87
C ASN A 24 -9.27 10.40 6.27
N ALA A 25 -10.19 11.16 6.88
CA ALA A 25 -10.01 11.67 8.25
C ALA A 25 -9.83 10.54 9.28
N ILE A 26 -10.57 9.43 9.11
CA ILE A 26 -10.41 8.24 9.97
C ILE A 26 -9.02 7.60 9.78
N VAL A 27 -8.58 7.41 8.53
CA VAL A 27 -7.27 6.81 8.21
C VAL A 27 -6.13 7.67 8.75
N GLU A 28 -6.18 8.98 8.49
CA GLU A 28 -5.18 9.95 8.97
C GLU A 28 -5.11 9.97 10.50
N THR A 29 -6.26 9.96 11.18
CA THR A 29 -6.31 9.90 12.64
C THR A 29 -5.71 8.60 13.17
N ALA A 30 -6.00 7.45 12.54
CA ALA A 30 -5.45 6.17 12.94
C ALA A 30 -3.91 6.16 12.79
N MET A 31 -3.39 6.66 11.68
CA MET A 31 -1.95 6.81 11.44
C MET A 31 -1.29 7.76 12.43
N ASN A 32 -1.94 8.88 12.77
CA ASN A 32 -1.42 9.79 13.79
C ASN A 32 -1.36 9.13 15.18
N LEU A 33 -2.39 8.35 15.55
CA LEU A 33 -2.40 7.62 16.82
C LEU A 33 -1.30 6.56 16.89
N VAL A 34 -0.97 5.92 15.77
CA VAL A 34 0.20 5.05 15.66
C VAL A 34 1.48 5.81 15.97
N ARG A 35 1.69 6.98 15.35
CA ARG A 35 2.91 7.79 15.56
C ARG A 35 3.06 8.27 17.01
N VAL A 36 1.96 8.70 17.62
CA VAL A 36 1.98 9.33 18.95
C VAL A 36 1.95 8.30 20.08
N LYS A 37 1.11 7.26 19.97
CA LYS A 37 0.88 6.29 21.05
C LYS A 37 1.61 4.95 20.81
N GLY A 38 2.00 4.66 19.58
CA GLY A 38 2.59 3.38 19.18
C GLY A 38 1.55 2.31 18.79
N PRO A 39 2.01 1.20 18.17
CA PRO A 39 1.16 0.06 17.80
C PRO A 39 0.36 -0.46 18.99
N GLY A 40 -0.89 -0.85 18.76
CA GLY A 40 -1.70 -1.54 19.76
C GLY A 40 -2.23 -0.66 20.90
N ARG A 41 -1.74 0.57 21.08
CA ARG A 41 -1.98 1.44 22.24
C ARG A 41 -3.11 2.46 22.08
N PHE A 42 -3.99 2.24 21.11
CA PHE A 42 -5.16 3.08 20.85
C PHE A 42 -6.39 2.21 20.48
N THR A 43 -7.56 2.78 20.66
CA THR A 43 -8.86 2.12 20.47
C THR A 43 -9.62 2.73 19.29
N VAL A 44 -10.71 2.06 18.87
CA VAL A 44 -11.66 2.64 17.91
C VAL A 44 -12.27 3.94 18.43
N ASP A 45 -12.47 4.08 19.74
CA ASP A 45 -13.04 5.32 20.32
C ASP A 45 -12.05 6.48 20.24
N ASP A 46 -10.75 6.23 20.43
CA ASP A 46 -9.71 7.24 20.21
C ASP A 46 -9.74 7.74 18.75
N ILE A 47 -9.85 6.83 17.78
CA ILE A 47 -9.89 7.17 16.35
C ILE A 47 -11.16 7.96 16.03
N ALA A 48 -12.31 7.48 16.50
CA ALA A 48 -13.59 8.13 16.25
C ALA A 48 -13.62 9.56 16.82
N ALA A 49 -13.14 9.73 18.05
CA ALA A 49 -13.02 11.03 18.69
C ALA A 49 -12.07 11.97 17.92
N GLY A 50 -10.89 11.48 17.51
CA GLY A 50 -9.92 12.28 16.76
C GLY A 50 -10.40 12.67 15.36
N ALA A 51 -11.16 11.79 14.70
CA ALA A 51 -11.72 12.05 13.37
C ALA A 51 -13.06 12.83 13.41
N GLY A 52 -13.57 13.18 14.59
CA GLY A 52 -14.82 13.92 14.74
C GLY A 52 -16.07 13.11 14.35
N VAL A 53 -16.03 11.79 14.49
CA VAL A 53 -17.14 10.88 14.12
C VAL A 53 -17.61 10.04 15.30
N SER A 54 -18.81 9.47 15.19
CA SER A 54 -19.28 8.51 16.19
C SER A 54 -18.62 7.13 16.00
N ARG A 55 -18.56 6.31 17.06
CA ARG A 55 -18.13 4.91 16.98
C ARG A 55 -18.94 4.11 15.93
N ARG A 56 -20.26 4.35 15.86
CA ARG A 56 -21.13 3.75 14.83
C ARG A 56 -20.70 4.18 13.43
N THR A 57 -20.40 5.46 13.24
CA THR A 57 -19.91 5.99 11.97
C THR A 57 -18.61 5.32 11.58
N PHE A 58 -17.63 5.19 12.49
CA PHE A 58 -16.39 4.46 12.22
C PHE A 58 -16.68 3.05 11.66
N PHE A 59 -17.52 2.27 12.33
CA PHE A 59 -17.84 0.90 11.90
C PHE A 59 -18.62 0.82 10.57
N ASN A 60 -19.27 1.91 10.14
CA ASN A 60 -19.87 1.97 8.80
C ASN A 60 -18.80 2.05 7.69
N TYR A 61 -17.58 2.49 8.01
CA TYR A 61 -16.46 2.57 7.06
C TYR A 61 -15.48 1.41 7.21
N PHE A 62 -15.15 1.04 8.44
CA PHE A 62 -14.10 0.07 8.73
C PHE A 62 -14.54 -0.97 9.75
N PRO A 63 -14.33 -2.27 9.48
CA PRO A 63 -14.70 -3.34 10.41
C PRO A 63 -13.79 -3.40 11.64
N SER A 64 -12.61 -2.78 11.60
CA SER A 64 -11.63 -2.75 12.69
C SER A 64 -10.68 -1.54 12.55
N ARG A 65 -9.92 -1.23 13.61
CA ARG A 65 -8.85 -0.21 13.54
C ARG A 65 -7.74 -0.62 12.59
N GLU A 66 -7.41 -1.91 12.53
CA GLU A 66 -6.40 -2.47 11.64
C GLU A 66 -6.82 -2.30 10.18
N ALA A 67 -8.11 -2.47 9.88
CA ALA A 67 -8.65 -2.21 8.54
C ALA A 67 -8.61 -0.72 8.13
N ALA A 68 -8.53 0.22 9.08
CA ALA A 68 -8.28 1.62 8.76
C ALA A 68 -6.79 1.88 8.47
N LEU A 69 -5.89 1.19 9.18
CA LEU A 69 -4.44 1.34 9.00
C LEU A 69 -3.94 0.70 7.70
N VAL A 70 -4.52 -0.43 7.29
CA VAL A 70 -4.10 -1.12 6.05
C VAL A 70 -4.33 -0.27 4.80
N VAL A 71 -5.30 0.65 4.83
CA VAL A 71 -5.57 1.56 3.71
C VAL A 71 -4.32 2.29 3.26
N SER A 72 -3.47 2.73 4.19
CA SER A 72 -2.21 3.42 3.84
C SER A 72 -1.22 2.51 3.10
N ILE A 73 -1.25 1.20 3.34
CA ILE A 73 -0.46 0.22 2.58
C ILE A 73 -1.07 0.01 1.20
N GLU A 74 -2.40 -0.17 1.15
CA GLU A 74 -3.14 -0.34 -0.10
C GLU A 74 -2.90 0.86 -1.01
N ASP A 75 -3.05 2.08 -0.50
CA ASP A 75 -2.80 3.32 -1.24
C ASP A 75 -1.34 3.40 -1.75
N PHE A 76 -0.35 2.98 -0.93
CA PHE A 76 1.05 2.94 -1.36
C PHE A 76 1.29 1.93 -2.49
N LEU A 77 0.74 0.72 -2.35
CA LEU A 77 0.89 -0.34 -3.33
C LEU A 77 0.09 -0.06 -4.61
N ASP A 78 -1.06 0.60 -4.49
CA ASP A 78 -1.85 1.09 -5.61
C ASP A 78 -1.12 2.18 -6.35
N HIS A 79 -0.49 3.12 -5.63
CA HIS A 79 0.36 4.12 -6.24
C HIS A 79 1.54 3.51 -7.01
N ALA A 80 2.18 2.46 -6.46
CA ALA A 80 3.22 1.71 -7.16
C ALA A 80 2.70 1.09 -8.48
N ALA A 81 1.51 0.47 -8.44
CA ALA A 81 0.88 -0.11 -9.61
C ALA A 81 0.48 0.96 -10.65
N ASP A 82 -0.01 2.12 -10.20
CA ASP A 82 -0.34 3.25 -11.07
C ASP A 82 0.90 3.80 -11.78
N GLN A 83 2.02 3.94 -11.07
CA GLN A 83 3.28 4.35 -11.67
C GLN A 83 3.76 3.37 -12.74
N PHE A 84 3.61 2.06 -12.50
CA PHE A 84 3.93 1.03 -13.49
C PHE A 84 3.04 1.13 -14.74
N LEU A 85 1.74 1.34 -14.54
CA LEU A 85 0.77 1.52 -15.62
C LEU A 85 1.03 2.78 -16.46
N ALA A 86 1.61 3.82 -15.85
CA ALA A 86 1.98 5.04 -16.54
C ALA A 86 3.28 4.93 -17.37
N ARG A 87 4.04 3.83 -17.25
CA ARG A 87 5.27 3.61 -18.03
C ARG A 87 4.96 3.34 -19.51
N PRO A 88 5.83 3.76 -20.46
CA PRO A 88 5.64 3.52 -21.89
C PRO A 88 5.48 2.03 -22.22
N ALA A 89 4.49 1.66 -23.03
CA ALA A 89 4.15 0.27 -23.31
C ALA A 89 5.33 -0.53 -23.91
N GLU A 90 6.18 0.14 -24.68
CA GLU A 90 7.35 -0.39 -25.39
C GLU A 90 8.57 -0.58 -24.49
N GLU A 91 8.54 -0.05 -23.26
CA GLU A 91 9.63 -0.23 -22.30
C GLU A 91 9.70 -1.69 -21.81
N PRO A 92 10.91 -2.28 -21.72
CA PRO A 92 11.06 -3.61 -21.13
C PRO A 92 10.48 -3.65 -19.72
N LEU A 93 9.64 -4.65 -19.43
CA LEU A 93 8.92 -4.78 -18.15
C LEU A 93 9.85 -4.68 -16.94
N VAL A 94 11.02 -5.31 -17.03
CA VAL A 94 12.02 -5.29 -15.97
C VAL A 94 12.54 -3.87 -15.68
N GLU A 95 12.73 -3.05 -16.72
CA GLU A 95 13.19 -1.67 -16.55
C GLU A 95 12.06 -0.79 -15.98
N SER A 96 10.82 -0.97 -16.46
CA SER A 96 9.65 -0.32 -15.86
C SER A 96 9.53 -0.62 -14.36
N MET A 97 9.76 -1.86 -13.94
CA MET A 97 9.69 -2.25 -12.52
C MET A 97 10.83 -1.64 -11.71
N TYR A 98 12.04 -1.50 -12.27
CA TYR A 98 13.14 -0.81 -11.59
C TYR A 98 12.84 0.66 -11.37
N GLU A 99 12.36 1.35 -12.39
CA GLU A 99 12.01 2.76 -12.31
C GLU A 99 10.92 3.02 -11.27
N VAL A 100 9.92 2.14 -11.19
CA VAL A 100 8.89 2.19 -10.13
C VAL A 100 9.50 1.99 -8.74
N LEU A 101 10.37 0.99 -8.54
CA LEU A 101 11.01 0.79 -7.25
C LEU A 101 11.90 1.98 -6.83
N ILE A 102 12.59 2.62 -7.77
CA ILE A 102 13.39 3.83 -7.51
C ILE A 102 12.48 4.99 -7.09
N ALA A 103 11.38 5.21 -7.79
CA ALA A 103 10.44 6.28 -7.47
C ALA A 103 9.76 6.08 -6.10
N LEU A 104 9.49 4.82 -5.71
CA LEU A 104 8.98 4.48 -4.38
C LEU A 104 10.00 4.70 -3.26
N ALA A 105 11.29 4.82 -3.60
CA ALA A 105 12.34 5.15 -2.64
C ALA A 105 12.39 6.65 -2.27
N ASP A 106 11.43 7.44 -2.77
CA ASP A 106 11.19 8.82 -2.36
C ASP A 106 10.84 8.92 -0.86
N PRO A 107 11.47 9.85 -0.11
CA PRO A 107 11.30 9.95 1.35
C PRO A 107 9.85 10.09 1.82
N ILE A 108 8.97 10.74 1.05
CA ILE A 108 7.58 10.98 1.45
C ILE A 108 6.81 9.65 1.52
N HIS A 109 6.94 8.82 0.48
CA HIS A 109 6.25 7.54 0.39
C HIS A 109 6.85 6.50 1.34
N LEU A 110 8.19 6.54 1.54
CA LEU A 110 8.88 5.60 2.43
C LEU A 110 8.46 5.73 3.89
N ALA A 111 8.25 6.94 4.39
CA ALA A 111 7.88 7.15 5.80
C ALA A 111 6.55 6.46 6.13
N ALA A 112 5.52 6.67 5.30
CA ALA A 112 4.22 6.04 5.50
C ALA A 112 4.30 4.51 5.42
N MET A 113 5.03 3.98 4.43
CA MET A 113 5.23 2.53 4.28
C MET A 113 5.96 1.92 5.49
N ALA A 114 7.02 2.59 5.95
CA ALA A 114 7.83 2.18 7.09
C ALA A 114 7.03 2.14 8.41
N GLU A 115 6.27 3.20 8.67
CA GLU A 115 5.40 3.29 9.85
C GLU A 115 4.43 2.11 9.92
N VAL A 116 3.76 1.81 8.80
CA VAL A 116 2.77 0.73 8.78
C VAL A 116 3.43 -0.64 8.83
N TYR A 117 4.56 -0.83 8.14
CA TYR A 117 5.33 -2.08 8.22
C TYR A 117 5.77 -2.38 9.66
N GLY A 118 6.19 -1.35 10.40
CA GLY A 118 6.55 -1.47 11.82
C GLY A 118 5.43 -1.99 12.72
N LEU A 119 4.17 -1.72 12.37
CA LEU A 119 3.01 -2.20 13.14
C LEU A 119 2.82 -3.73 13.05
N ALA A 120 3.04 -4.31 11.86
CA ALA A 120 2.78 -5.73 11.63
C ALA A 120 3.75 -6.66 12.35
N GLY A 121 4.96 -6.20 12.69
CA GLY A 121 5.88 -6.98 13.51
C GLY A 121 5.32 -7.37 14.89
N THR A 122 4.22 -6.73 15.33
CA THR A 122 3.65 -6.87 16.68
C THR A 122 2.21 -7.40 16.72
N ASP A 123 1.50 -7.44 15.58
CA ASP A 123 0.07 -7.78 15.51
C ASP A 123 -0.23 -8.77 14.37
N ALA A 124 -0.83 -9.92 14.70
CA ALA A 124 -1.12 -10.98 13.75
C ALA A 124 -2.22 -10.61 12.73
N GLN A 125 -3.21 -9.81 13.13
CA GLN A 125 -4.25 -9.33 12.23
C GLN A 125 -3.66 -8.32 11.24
N MET A 126 -2.77 -7.43 11.73
CA MET A 126 -2.06 -6.50 10.85
C MET A 126 -1.18 -7.23 9.84
N ASN A 127 -0.44 -8.26 10.26
CA ASN A 127 0.34 -9.11 9.35
C ASN A 127 -0.49 -9.71 8.22
N ARG A 128 -1.70 -10.22 8.52
CA ARG A 128 -2.61 -10.77 7.51
C ARG A 128 -3.03 -9.71 6.49
N PHE A 129 -3.37 -8.52 6.97
CA PHE A 129 -3.72 -7.39 6.12
C PHE A 129 -2.57 -6.97 5.20
N GLN A 130 -1.33 -6.95 5.71
CA GLN A 130 -0.17 -6.66 4.87
C GLN A 130 0.01 -7.71 3.77
N LEU A 131 -0.04 -9.00 4.13
CA LEU A 131 0.10 -10.09 3.16
C LEU A 131 -0.96 -10.00 2.06
N GLN A 132 -2.21 -9.68 2.42
CA GLN A 132 -3.29 -9.48 1.45
C GLN A 132 -3.03 -8.27 0.54
N GLY A 133 -2.57 -7.14 1.08
CA GLY A 133 -2.22 -5.96 0.29
C GLY A 133 -1.14 -6.26 -0.74
N TRP A 134 -0.07 -6.95 -0.32
CA TRP A 134 0.99 -7.40 -1.22
C TRP A 134 0.49 -8.33 -2.32
N GLN A 135 -0.43 -9.26 -2.00
CA GLN A 135 -1.03 -10.16 -2.98
C GLN A 135 -1.90 -9.40 -3.98
N ASN A 136 -2.74 -8.48 -3.52
CA ASN A 136 -3.58 -7.65 -4.39
C ASN A 136 -2.75 -6.82 -5.37
N CYS A 137 -1.65 -6.23 -4.89
CA CYS A 137 -0.70 -5.50 -5.73
C CYS A 137 -0.08 -6.41 -6.80
N ALA A 138 0.32 -7.63 -6.43
CA ALA A 138 0.86 -8.61 -7.38
C ALA A 138 -0.15 -8.94 -8.48
N ASP A 139 -1.39 -9.28 -8.10
CA ASP A 139 -2.45 -9.64 -9.05
C ASP A 139 -2.78 -8.48 -10.00
N ARG A 140 -2.80 -7.26 -9.47
CA ARG A 140 -3.03 -6.04 -10.24
C ARG A 140 -1.90 -5.78 -11.24
N LEU A 141 -0.63 -5.91 -10.83
CA LEU A 141 0.53 -5.74 -11.70
C LEU A 141 0.59 -6.82 -12.78
N VAL A 142 0.33 -8.09 -12.44
CA VAL A 142 0.27 -9.17 -13.43
C VAL A 142 -0.83 -8.92 -14.45
N THR A 143 -2.03 -8.52 -14.00
CA THR A 143 -3.14 -8.16 -14.88
C THR A 143 -2.77 -6.99 -15.80
N ALA A 144 -2.12 -5.96 -15.26
CA ALA A 144 -1.64 -4.81 -16.02
C ALA A 144 -0.65 -5.21 -17.11
N ILE A 145 0.30 -6.11 -16.81
CA ILE A 145 1.27 -6.63 -17.78
C ILE A 145 0.55 -7.38 -18.91
N SER A 146 -0.41 -8.25 -18.58
CA SER A 146 -1.17 -9.01 -19.57
C SER A 146 -2.04 -8.15 -20.49
N GLN A 147 -2.39 -6.94 -20.07
CA GLN A 147 -3.21 -6.00 -20.84
C GLN A 147 -2.40 -4.99 -21.65
N ARG A 148 -1.06 -4.98 -21.55
CA ARG A 148 -0.22 -4.04 -22.31
C ARG A 148 -0.36 -4.29 -23.82
N PRO A 149 -0.49 -3.25 -24.65
CA PRO A 149 -0.50 -3.39 -26.11
C PRO A 149 0.77 -4.10 -26.62
N GLY A 150 0.60 -5.10 -27.49
CA GLY A 150 1.73 -5.90 -28.00
C GLY A 150 2.25 -6.97 -27.03
N ALA A 151 1.58 -7.19 -25.89
CA ALA A 151 1.93 -8.24 -24.94
C ALA A 151 1.60 -9.63 -25.50
N ASP A 152 2.62 -10.33 -25.99
CA ASP A 152 2.67 -11.80 -25.96
C ASP A 152 3.62 -12.22 -24.83
N HIS A 153 3.33 -11.71 -23.62
CA HIS A 153 4.15 -11.99 -22.46
C HIS A 153 3.71 -13.31 -21.84
N ASP A 154 4.66 -14.25 -21.69
CA ASP A 154 4.46 -15.49 -20.96
C ASP A 154 3.90 -15.18 -19.55
N PRO A 155 2.72 -15.71 -19.18
CA PRO A 155 2.14 -15.52 -17.85
C PRO A 155 3.08 -15.92 -16.71
N LEU A 156 3.92 -16.94 -16.93
CA LEU A 156 4.93 -17.36 -15.96
C LEU A 156 5.98 -16.28 -15.79
N TYR A 157 6.47 -15.69 -16.88
CA TYR A 157 7.45 -14.59 -16.84
C TYR A 157 6.91 -13.38 -16.08
N ALA A 158 5.67 -12.96 -16.38
CA ALA A 158 5.03 -11.83 -15.70
C ALA A 158 4.90 -12.09 -14.19
N SER A 159 4.40 -13.27 -13.83
CA SER A 159 4.21 -13.66 -12.43
C SER A 159 5.54 -13.76 -11.68
N ALA A 160 6.57 -14.34 -12.31
CA ALA A 160 7.91 -14.46 -11.74
C ALA A 160 8.55 -13.09 -11.52
N LEU A 161 8.51 -12.21 -12.52
CA LEU A 161 9.05 -10.85 -12.43
C LEU A 161 8.40 -10.06 -11.29
N VAL A 162 7.06 -10.00 -11.27
CA VAL A 162 6.30 -9.28 -10.24
C VAL A 162 6.59 -9.86 -8.86
N GLY A 163 6.55 -11.19 -8.73
CA GLY A 163 6.82 -11.88 -7.47
C GLY A 163 8.24 -11.61 -6.93
N SER A 164 9.24 -11.61 -7.81
CA SER A 164 10.63 -11.31 -7.46
C SER A 164 10.82 -9.85 -7.02
N VAL A 165 10.21 -8.91 -7.72
CA VAL A 165 10.26 -7.48 -7.38
C VAL A 165 9.62 -7.20 -6.02
N LEU A 166 8.37 -7.64 -5.82
CA LEU A 166 7.66 -7.43 -4.55
C LEU A 166 8.36 -8.13 -3.38
N SER A 167 8.90 -9.34 -3.60
CA SER A 167 9.65 -10.05 -2.55
C SER A 167 10.96 -9.36 -2.18
N SER A 168 11.61 -8.69 -3.14
CA SER A 168 12.81 -7.90 -2.90
C SER A 168 12.51 -6.66 -2.05
N GLY A 169 11.41 -5.94 -2.36
CA GLY A 169 10.93 -4.83 -1.52
C GLY A 169 10.59 -5.26 -0.09
N LYS A 170 9.88 -6.39 0.07
CA LYS A 170 9.61 -7.00 1.39
C LYS A 170 10.90 -7.35 2.14
N ALA A 171 11.91 -7.87 1.45
CA ALA A 171 13.20 -8.21 2.06
C ALA A 171 13.94 -6.96 2.58
N ALA A 172 13.91 -5.84 1.83
CA ALA A 172 14.46 -4.56 2.27
C ALA A 172 13.76 -4.04 3.54
N LEU A 173 12.42 -4.02 3.56
CA LEU A 173 11.63 -3.64 4.74
C LEU A 173 11.91 -4.54 5.95
N ALA A 174 11.99 -5.85 5.74
CA ALA A 174 12.27 -6.80 6.81
C ALA A 174 13.67 -6.59 7.41
N GLN A 175 14.68 -6.30 6.58
CA GLN A 175 16.03 -5.97 7.06
C GLN A 175 16.06 -4.64 7.80
N TRP A 176 15.37 -3.62 7.27
CA TRP A 176 15.23 -2.33 7.93
C TRP A 176 14.60 -2.50 9.32
N TYR A 177 13.44 -3.14 9.41
CA TYR A 177 12.75 -3.35 10.68
C TYR A 177 13.61 -4.11 11.70
N ARG A 178 14.34 -5.15 11.27
CA ARG A 178 15.28 -5.88 12.16
C ARG A 178 16.39 -4.99 12.71
N ARG A 179 16.83 -3.97 11.97
CA ARG A 179 17.95 -3.10 12.35
C ARG A 179 17.51 -1.87 13.14
N THR A 180 16.30 -1.39 12.92
CA THR A 180 15.80 -0.13 13.50
C THR A 180 14.68 -0.33 14.52
N GLY A 181 14.10 -1.53 14.60
CA GLY A 181 12.89 -1.78 15.39
C GLY A 181 11.66 -1.07 14.85
N GLY A 182 11.69 -0.60 13.60
CA GLY A 182 10.60 0.16 12.99
C GLY A 182 10.61 1.65 13.27
N ASP A 183 11.71 2.23 13.79
CA ASP A 183 11.82 3.68 13.95
C ASP A 183 11.88 4.37 12.57
N VAL A 184 11.26 5.55 12.46
CA VAL A 184 11.16 6.34 11.22
C VAL A 184 11.95 7.65 11.30
N THR A 185 13.05 7.66 12.06
CA THR A 185 14.04 8.74 12.03
C THR A 185 14.65 8.89 10.64
N GLU A 186 15.21 10.06 10.35
CA GLU A 186 15.90 10.33 9.08
C GLU A 186 16.99 9.28 8.77
N GLN A 187 17.73 8.84 9.78
CA GLN A 187 18.77 7.81 9.64
C GLN A 187 18.15 6.46 9.24
N SER A 188 17.07 6.05 9.90
CA SER A 188 16.40 4.79 9.63
C SER A 188 15.71 4.77 8.27
N LEU A 189 15.12 5.89 7.84
CA LEU A 189 14.56 6.04 6.49
C LEU A 189 15.65 6.06 5.41
N THR A 190 16.81 6.68 5.70
CA THR A 190 17.98 6.63 4.81
C THR A 190 18.48 5.20 4.63
N LEU A 191 18.51 4.41 5.70
CA LEU A 191 18.84 2.99 5.63
C LEU A 191 17.82 2.21 4.79
N LEU A 192 16.51 2.46 4.96
CA LEU A 192 15.49 1.80 4.14
C LEU A 192 15.67 2.12 2.66
N ARG A 193 15.92 3.38 2.31
CA ARG A 193 16.22 3.80 0.93
C ARG A 193 17.44 3.04 0.38
N GLN A 194 18.53 2.98 1.15
CA GLN A 194 19.72 2.25 0.72
C GLN A 194 19.43 0.77 0.47
N LEU A 195 18.69 0.11 1.37
CA LEU A 195 18.31 -1.29 1.22
C LEU A 195 17.44 -1.52 -0.02
N LEU A 196 16.54 -0.58 -0.35
CA LEU A 196 15.74 -0.64 -1.58
C LEU A 196 16.63 -0.52 -2.83
N VAL A 197 17.58 0.41 -2.84
CA VAL A 197 18.56 0.54 -3.93
C VAL A 197 19.41 -0.73 -4.08
N ASP A 198 19.86 -1.31 -2.97
CA ASP A 198 20.68 -2.53 -2.99
C ASP A 198 19.91 -3.71 -3.60
N VAL A 199 18.63 -3.91 -3.24
CA VAL A 199 17.84 -5.03 -3.79
C VAL A 199 17.49 -4.85 -5.27
N ILE A 200 17.31 -3.61 -5.75
CA ILE A 200 17.22 -3.29 -7.18
C ILE A 200 18.52 -3.71 -7.88
N GLY A 201 19.67 -3.37 -7.28
CA GLY A 201 20.98 -3.79 -7.75
C GLY A 201 21.11 -5.31 -7.85
N TYR A 202 20.67 -6.07 -6.84
CA TYR A 202 20.71 -7.53 -6.88
C TYR A 202 19.82 -8.10 -7.99
N LEU A 203 18.62 -7.57 -8.18
CA LEU A 203 17.72 -7.98 -9.26
C LEU A 203 18.34 -7.72 -10.63
N ARG A 204 18.98 -6.56 -10.83
CA ARG A 204 19.58 -6.16 -12.12
C ARG A 204 20.78 -7.02 -12.51
N HIS A 205 21.55 -7.51 -11.54
CA HIS A 205 22.76 -8.31 -11.79
C HIS A 205 22.58 -9.81 -11.50
N GLY A 206 21.34 -10.27 -11.30
CA GLY A 206 21.04 -11.69 -11.10
C GLY A 206 21.64 -12.30 -9.83
N PHE A 207 21.80 -11.52 -8.76
CA PHE A 207 22.40 -11.93 -7.48
C PHE A 207 23.85 -12.43 -7.58
N THR A 208 24.56 -12.13 -8.66
CA THR A 208 26.00 -12.37 -8.73
C THR A 208 26.70 -11.38 -7.79
N ARG A 209 27.40 -11.92 -6.79
CA ARG A 209 28.20 -11.15 -5.83
C ARG A 209 29.66 -11.07 -6.29
#